data_AF-A0AAV9CVZ6-F1
#
_entry.id   AF-A0AAV9CVZ6-F1
#
_cell.length_a   1.000
_cell.length_b   1.000
_cell.length_c   1.000
_cell.angle_alpha   90.00
_cell.angle_beta   90.00
_cell.angle_gamma   90.00
#
_symmetry.space_group_name_H-M   'P 1'
#
loop_
_entity.id
_entity.type
_entity.pdbx_description
1 polymer ?
#
loop_
_entity_poly.entity_id
_entity_poly.type
_entity_poly.pdbx_seq_one_letter_code
_entity_poly.pdbx_strand_id
1 'polypeptide(L)'
;MDLRKLMLPHTALKLKEKRRNNLKDFLNVAGPMGVTHFMMLSKTGFGPYLRVARTPQGPTLTFKIHEYSTAADVAQSQTRPRCPQELFKNSPLIVLSGFGTGDEHLRLTTIMFQNIFPSIDINTVKLASCQRLVLLNYNKETKLIDFRHYSIRLQPVGVSRRIRKFVQNHQVPDLRSLQDVSEFVTKTGYGSESEADDEAATVNLASDLGRVNRASSKSAVRLQEIGPRMTLQLERVQEGLCSGAVIFREHGAEAAEEVQELNEED
;
A
#
# COMPACT_ATOMS: atom_id res chain seq x y z
N MET A 1 5.78 -9.05 -9.77
CA MET A 1 6.77 -7.95 -9.59
C MET A 1 6.22 -6.82 -8.71
N ASP A 2 4.96 -6.43 -8.87
CA ASP A 2 4.39 -5.28 -8.15
C ASP A 2 4.32 -5.46 -6.63
N LEU A 3 3.93 -6.64 -6.14
CA LEU A 3 3.96 -6.94 -4.70
C LEU A 3 5.37 -6.79 -4.09
N ARG A 4 6.41 -7.20 -4.83
CA ARG A 4 7.80 -7.05 -4.37
C ARG A 4 8.19 -5.58 -4.25
N LYS A 5 7.74 -4.73 -5.19
CA LYS A 5 7.96 -3.28 -5.14
C LYS A 5 7.21 -2.62 -3.98
N LEU A 6 5.97 -3.04 -3.73
CA LEU A 6 5.17 -2.54 -2.62
C LEU A 6 5.88 -2.75 -1.28
N MET A 7 6.45 -3.93 -1.09
CA MET A 7 7.09 -4.35 0.15
C MET A 7 8.54 -3.85 0.34
N LEU A 8 9.07 -3.04 -0.58
CA LEU A 8 10.40 -2.43 -0.41
C LEU A 8 10.47 -1.56 0.85
N PRO A 9 11.65 -1.41 1.50
CA PRO A 9 12.96 -1.95 1.11
C PRO A 9 13.23 -3.38 1.61
N HIS A 10 12.42 -3.91 2.51
CA HIS A 10 12.64 -5.19 3.20
C HIS A 10 12.22 -6.41 2.37
N THR A 11 12.52 -6.40 1.07
CA THR A 11 12.21 -7.50 0.15
C THR A 11 13.39 -7.95 -0.68
N ALA A 12 13.44 -9.27 -0.90
CA ALA A 12 14.42 -9.89 -1.78
C ALA A 12 14.04 -9.67 -3.27
N LEU A 13 14.33 -8.48 -3.81
CA LEU A 13 14.05 -8.16 -5.23
C LEU A 13 14.73 -9.11 -6.21
N LYS A 14 15.96 -9.52 -5.89
CA LYS A 14 16.82 -10.33 -6.77
C LYS A 14 16.49 -11.83 -6.72
N LEU A 15 15.59 -12.27 -5.82
CA LEU A 15 15.20 -13.66 -5.73
C LEU A 15 14.48 -14.06 -7.03
N LYS A 16 15.04 -15.02 -7.76
CA LYS A 16 14.44 -15.57 -8.98
C LYS A 16 13.84 -16.93 -8.64
N GLU A 17 12.52 -17.01 -8.66
CA GLU A 17 11.79 -18.26 -8.49
C GLU A 17 11.94 -19.07 -9.78
N LYS A 18 12.32 -20.35 -9.64
CA LYS A 18 12.29 -21.33 -10.72
C LYS A 18 11.18 -22.32 -10.40
N ARG A 19 10.53 -22.87 -11.43
CA ARG A 19 9.47 -23.88 -11.27
C ARG A 19 9.89 -25.17 -10.53
N ARG A 20 11.20 -25.40 -10.35
CA ARG A 20 11.74 -26.56 -9.64
C ARG A 20 11.95 -26.33 -8.15
N ASN A 21 11.83 -25.10 -7.68
CA ASN A 21 12.07 -24.77 -6.28
C ASN A 21 10.82 -25.11 -5.48
N ASN A 22 10.99 -25.86 -4.39
CA ASN A 22 9.89 -26.17 -3.49
C ASN A 22 9.87 -25.20 -2.32
N LEU A 23 8.75 -25.11 -1.60
CA LEU A 23 8.62 -24.23 -0.43
C LEU A 23 9.68 -24.54 0.65
N LYS A 24 10.05 -25.82 0.80
CA LYS A 24 11.09 -26.26 1.74
C LYS A 24 12.46 -25.64 1.46
N ASP A 25 12.81 -25.43 0.19
CA ASP A 25 14.09 -24.81 -0.19
C ASP A 25 14.12 -23.35 0.25
N PHE A 26 12.99 -22.64 0.10
CA PHE A 26 12.86 -21.26 0.56
C PHE A 26 12.87 -21.14 2.08
N LEU A 27 12.25 -22.08 2.81
CA LEU A 27 12.31 -22.11 4.27
C LEU A 27 13.76 -22.25 4.77
N ASN A 28 14.54 -23.16 4.17
CA ASN A 28 15.93 -23.40 4.56
C ASN A 28 16.80 -22.15 4.39
N VAL A 29 16.54 -21.36 3.34
CA VAL A 29 17.27 -20.10 3.07
C VAL A 29 16.73 -18.93 3.90
N ALA A 30 15.44 -18.93 4.25
CA ALA A 30 14.80 -17.84 4.98
C ALA A 30 15.40 -17.60 6.37
N GLY A 31 15.80 -18.66 7.08
CA GLY A 31 16.41 -18.56 8.41
C GLY A 31 17.66 -17.67 8.43
N PRO A 32 18.74 -18.04 7.70
CA PRO A 32 19.96 -17.22 7.62
C PRO A 32 19.74 -15.81 7.05
N MET A 33 18.76 -15.63 6.18
CA MET A 33 18.44 -14.32 5.60
C MET A 33 17.55 -13.44 6.50
N GLY A 34 17.09 -13.95 7.64
CA GLY A 34 16.21 -13.22 8.55
C GLY A 34 14.83 -12.91 7.95
N VAL A 35 14.36 -13.71 6.99
CA VAL A 35 13.04 -13.52 6.38
C VAL A 35 11.97 -13.99 7.36
N THR A 36 11.02 -13.10 7.68
CA THR A 36 9.98 -13.32 8.69
C THR A 36 8.62 -13.70 8.12
N HIS A 37 8.33 -13.27 6.88
CA HIS A 37 7.04 -13.50 6.24
C HIS A 37 7.23 -13.93 4.79
N PHE A 38 6.42 -14.88 4.34
CA PHE A 38 6.26 -15.26 2.95
C PHE A 38 4.94 -14.76 2.41
N MET A 39 4.98 -14.23 1.19
CA MET A 39 3.81 -13.91 0.39
C MET A 39 3.88 -14.77 -0.87
N MET A 40 2.99 -15.75 -0.97
CA MET A 40 2.96 -16.75 -2.02
C MET A 40 1.71 -16.54 -2.86
N LEU A 41 1.89 -16.47 -4.17
CA LEU A 41 0.77 -16.43 -5.12
C LEU A 41 0.65 -17.80 -5.76
N SER A 42 -0.53 -18.41 -5.66
CA SER A 42 -0.88 -19.65 -6.37
C SER A 42 -2.06 -19.40 -7.29
N LYS A 43 -2.19 -20.22 -8.33
CA LYS A 43 -3.31 -20.17 -9.26
C LYS A 43 -3.78 -21.59 -9.50
N THR A 44 -4.92 -21.94 -8.94
CA THR A 44 -5.57 -23.24 -9.15
C THR A 44 -6.62 -23.15 -10.26
N GLY A 45 -7.33 -24.26 -10.53
CA GLY A 45 -8.43 -24.28 -11.49
C GLY A 45 -9.57 -23.32 -11.14
N PHE A 46 -9.76 -23.04 -9.85
CA PHE A 46 -10.85 -22.23 -9.31
C PHE A 46 -10.56 -20.73 -9.24
N GLY A 47 -9.28 -20.35 -9.18
CA GLY A 47 -8.89 -18.95 -9.15
C GLY A 47 -7.49 -18.66 -8.62
N PRO A 48 -7.11 -17.37 -8.57
CA PRO A 48 -5.87 -16.93 -7.96
C PRO A 48 -6.00 -16.76 -6.44
N TYR A 49 -5.00 -17.25 -5.71
CA TYR A 49 -4.91 -17.19 -4.26
C TYR A 49 -3.63 -16.49 -3.81
N LEU A 50 -3.73 -15.73 -2.73
CA LEU A 50 -2.61 -15.12 -2.02
C LEU A 50 -2.49 -15.75 -0.64
N ARG A 51 -1.37 -16.45 -0.39
CA ARG A 51 -1.04 -17.00 0.91
C ARG A 51 -0.01 -16.11 1.60
N VAL A 52 -0.32 -15.70 2.82
CA VAL A 52 0.59 -14.93 3.67
C VAL A 52 0.92 -15.78 4.89
N ALA A 53 2.19 -16.11 5.05
CA ALA A 53 2.63 -17.03 6.08
C ALA A 53 3.79 -16.45 6.89
N ARG A 54 3.81 -16.71 8.19
CA ARG A 54 4.92 -16.34 9.07
C ARG A 54 5.91 -17.49 9.20
N THR A 55 7.20 -17.22 9.02
CA THR A 55 8.27 -18.20 9.22
C THR A 55 8.78 -18.16 10.66
N PRO A 56 9.27 -19.28 11.22
CA PRO A 56 9.30 -20.64 10.67
C PRO A 56 8.06 -21.49 11.00
N GLN A 57 7.25 -21.12 12.00
CA GLN A 57 6.20 -21.98 12.58
C GLN A 57 4.76 -21.66 12.11
N GLY A 58 4.55 -20.75 11.16
CA GLY A 58 3.21 -20.23 10.83
C GLY A 58 2.75 -19.11 11.78
N PRO A 59 1.49 -18.64 11.69
CA PRO A 59 0.35 -19.17 10.95
C PRO A 59 0.35 -18.79 9.45
N THR A 60 -0.52 -19.44 8.68
CA THR A 60 -0.73 -19.20 7.24
C THR A 60 -2.15 -18.73 6.98
N LEU A 61 -2.30 -17.53 6.41
CA LEU A 61 -3.57 -16.99 5.91
C LEU A 61 -3.65 -17.22 4.41
N THR A 62 -4.77 -17.75 3.94
CA THR A 62 -5.05 -17.90 2.51
C THR A 62 -6.20 -16.98 2.13
N PHE A 63 -5.93 -16.11 1.17
CA PHE A 63 -6.90 -15.17 0.61
C PHE A 63 -7.22 -15.55 -0.83
N LYS A 64 -8.49 -15.59 -1.18
CA LYS A 64 -8.94 -15.67 -2.58
C LYS A 64 -8.91 -14.27 -3.19
N ILE A 65 -8.31 -14.11 -4.35
CA ILE A 65 -8.28 -12.85 -5.08
C ILE A 65 -9.47 -12.83 -6.04
N HIS A 66 -10.42 -11.91 -5.82
CA HIS A 66 -11.58 -11.75 -6.70
C HIS A 66 -11.25 -10.84 -7.88
N GLU A 67 -10.75 -9.65 -7.58
CA GLU A 67 -10.39 -8.64 -8.56
C GLU A 67 -8.96 -8.18 -8.32
N TYR A 68 -8.22 -7.96 -9.40
CA TYR A 68 -6.89 -7.37 -9.32
C TYR A 68 -6.64 -6.42 -10.48
N SER A 69 -5.79 -5.41 -10.24
CA SER A 69 -5.27 -4.53 -11.28
C SER A 69 -3.78 -4.31 -11.04
N THR A 70 -3.00 -4.36 -12.11
CA THR A 70 -1.55 -4.16 -12.00
C THR A 70 -1.22 -2.70 -11.74
N ALA A 71 -0.02 -2.43 -11.21
CA ALA A 71 0.41 -1.04 -11.02
C ALA A 71 0.53 -0.28 -12.36
N ALA A 72 0.75 -0.99 -13.47
CA ALA A 72 0.80 -0.40 -14.81
C ALA A 72 -0.59 0.09 -15.27
N ASP A 73 -1.62 -0.73 -15.07
CA ASP A 73 -3.00 -0.38 -15.47
C ASP A 73 -3.53 0.80 -14.65
N VAL A 74 -3.24 0.80 -13.34
CA VAL A 74 -3.60 1.92 -12.45
C VAL A 74 -2.90 3.20 -12.89
N ALA A 75 -1.62 3.13 -13.26
CA ALA A 75 -0.89 4.28 -13.76
C ALA A 75 -1.48 4.80 -15.09
N GLN A 76 -1.92 3.93 -15.98
CA GLN A 76 -2.54 4.31 -17.26
C GLN A 76 -3.93 4.95 -17.08
N SER A 77 -4.69 4.51 -16.08
CA SER A 77 -6.00 5.12 -15.77
C SER A 77 -5.90 6.55 -15.22
N GLN A 78 -4.72 6.96 -14.74
CA GLN A 78 -4.51 8.28 -14.17
C GLN A 78 -4.13 9.29 -15.26
N THR A 79 -4.66 10.51 -15.15
CA THR A 79 -4.28 11.62 -16.04
C THR A 79 -2.82 12.03 -15.88
N ARG A 80 -2.26 11.90 -14.66
CA ARG A 80 -0.88 12.26 -14.32
C ARG A 80 -0.26 11.25 -13.34
N PRO A 81 0.08 10.04 -13.80
CA PRO A 81 0.74 9.05 -12.97
C PRO A 81 2.13 9.57 -12.57
N ARG A 82 2.47 9.45 -11.29
CA ARG A 82 3.80 9.80 -10.82
C ARG A 82 4.24 8.87 -9.72
N CYS A 83 5.24 8.05 -10.06
CA CYS A 83 5.84 7.06 -9.18
C CYS A 83 7.37 7.22 -9.19
N PRO A 84 7.93 8.21 -8.44
CA PRO A 84 9.37 8.35 -8.27
C PRO A 84 9.98 7.10 -7.64
N GLN A 85 11.15 6.68 -8.12
CA GLN A 85 11.85 5.51 -7.58
C GLN A 85 12.26 5.69 -6.11
N GLU A 86 12.46 6.94 -5.67
CA GLU A 86 12.84 7.25 -4.30
C GLU A 86 11.77 6.89 -3.26
N LEU A 87 10.49 6.84 -3.67
CA LEU A 87 9.40 6.44 -2.78
C LEU A 87 9.63 5.05 -2.18
N PHE A 88 10.29 4.16 -2.94
CA PHE A 88 10.52 2.77 -2.55
C PHE A 88 11.71 2.57 -1.61
N LYS A 89 12.47 3.62 -1.30
CA LYS A 89 13.57 3.54 -0.31
C LYS A 89 13.04 3.37 1.12
N ASN A 90 11.87 3.96 1.42
CA ASN A 90 11.26 3.94 2.75
C ASN A 90 10.13 2.90 2.81
N SER A 91 9.93 2.25 3.94
CA SER A 91 8.80 1.33 4.14
C SER A 91 7.44 2.06 4.08
N PRO A 92 6.38 1.42 3.58
CA PRO A 92 5.05 2.01 3.62
C PRO A 92 4.44 1.97 5.03
N LEU A 93 3.54 2.92 5.29
CA LEU A 93 2.66 2.92 6.46
C LEU A 93 1.48 1.97 6.21
N ILE A 94 0.99 1.32 7.24
CA ILE A 94 -0.23 0.50 7.15
C ILE A 94 -1.40 1.19 7.82
N VAL A 95 -2.54 1.24 7.14
CA VAL A 95 -3.83 1.66 7.71
C VAL A 95 -4.81 0.52 7.58
N LEU A 96 -5.33 0.08 8.72
CA LEU A 96 -6.34 -0.97 8.82
C LEU A 96 -7.68 -0.33 9.16
N SER A 97 -8.63 -0.39 8.23
CA SER A 97 -10.00 0.11 8.40
C SER A 97 -10.97 -1.06 8.45
N GLY A 98 -11.93 -1.02 9.38
CA GLY A 98 -13.01 -2.01 9.45
C GLY A 98 -12.69 -3.31 10.20
N PHE A 99 -11.43 -3.57 10.59
CA PHE A 99 -11.01 -4.81 11.25
C PHE A 99 -11.32 -4.91 12.76
N GLY A 100 -11.96 -3.90 13.35
CA GLY A 100 -12.02 -3.73 14.82
C GLY A 100 -13.11 -4.49 15.57
N THR A 101 -13.96 -5.29 14.92
CA THR A 101 -15.13 -5.90 15.59
C THR A 101 -15.20 -7.41 15.45
N GLY A 102 -15.12 -8.10 16.58
CA GLY A 102 -15.74 -9.41 16.82
C GLY A 102 -14.86 -10.62 16.57
N ASP A 103 -14.37 -10.78 15.34
CA ASP A 103 -13.89 -12.10 14.93
C ASP A 103 -12.40 -12.35 15.21
N GLU A 104 -12.10 -13.45 15.87
CA GLU A 104 -10.72 -13.85 16.23
C GLU A 104 -9.82 -14.00 14.99
N HIS A 105 -10.38 -14.50 13.88
CA HIS A 105 -9.66 -14.65 12.61
C HIS A 105 -9.31 -13.28 11.97
N LEU A 106 -10.15 -12.26 12.13
CA LEU A 106 -9.86 -10.89 11.67
C LEU A 106 -8.80 -10.21 12.55
N ARG A 107 -8.84 -10.48 13.86
CA ARG A 107 -7.80 -10.02 14.79
C ARG A 107 -6.45 -10.63 14.45
N LEU A 108 -6.39 -11.93 14.16
CA LEU A 108 -5.16 -12.60 13.72
C LEU A 108 -4.65 -12.01 12.40
N THR A 109 -5.56 -11.77 11.45
CA THR A 109 -5.24 -11.11 10.18
C THR A 109 -4.63 -9.72 10.39
N THR A 110 -5.23 -8.92 11.28
CA THR A 110 -4.73 -7.60 11.67
C THR A 110 -3.33 -7.67 12.26
N ILE A 111 -3.09 -8.58 13.22
CA ILE A 111 -1.79 -8.77 13.84
C ILE A 111 -0.75 -9.22 12.82
N MET A 112 -1.11 -10.10 11.88
CA MET A 112 -0.20 -10.53 10.82
C MET A 112 0.20 -9.36 9.93
N PHE A 113 -0.77 -8.59 9.42
CA PHE A 113 -0.47 -7.44 8.56
C PHE A 113 0.27 -6.32 9.30
N GLN A 114 0.02 -6.10 10.59
CA GLN A 114 0.80 -5.17 11.41
C GLN A 114 2.25 -5.60 11.53
N ASN A 115 2.52 -6.89 11.74
CA ASN A 115 3.88 -7.42 11.91
C ASN A 115 4.67 -7.56 10.60
N ILE A 116 4.00 -7.51 9.45
CA ILE A 116 4.66 -7.49 8.14
C ILE A 116 5.43 -6.18 7.92
N PHE A 117 4.94 -5.07 8.48
CA PHE A 117 5.56 -3.76 8.38
C PHE A 117 6.29 -3.40 9.69
N PRO A 118 7.35 -2.58 9.64
CA PRO A 118 8.04 -2.18 10.86
C PRO A 118 7.09 -1.38 11.77
N SER A 119 7.18 -1.62 13.08
CA SER A 119 6.44 -0.83 14.08
C SER A 119 6.86 0.63 14.03
N ILE A 120 5.89 1.52 14.23
CA ILE A 120 6.06 2.96 14.05
C ILE A 120 5.82 3.65 15.38
N ASP A 121 6.89 4.24 15.91
CA ASP A 121 6.81 5.07 17.11
C ASP A 121 6.62 6.53 16.73
N ILE A 122 5.52 7.13 17.20
CA ILE A 122 5.11 8.49 16.84
C ILE A 122 6.20 9.53 17.17
N ASN A 123 7.00 9.27 18.21
CA ASN A 123 8.01 10.21 18.72
C ASN A 123 9.34 10.17 17.96
N THR A 124 9.69 9.04 17.33
CA THR A 124 11.02 8.84 16.73
C THR A 124 10.99 8.89 15.20
N VAL A 125 9.80 8.76 14.61
CA VAL A 125 9.62 8.60 13.17
C VAL A 125 9.78 9.92 12.44
N LYS A 126 10.60 9.91 11.39
CA LYS A 126 10.80 11.05 10.51
C LYS A 126 9.64 11.15 9.52
N LEU A 127 8.94 12.28 9.51
CA LEU A 127 7.86 12.52 8.54
C LEU A 127 8.35 12.45 7.07
N ALA A 128 9.63 12.75 6.84
CA ALA A 128 10.23 12.66 5.51
C ALA A 128 10.30 11.23 4.95
N SER A 129 10.34 10.19 5.81
CA SER A 129 10.30 8.80 5.37
C SER A 129 8.89 8.30 5.06
N CYS A 130 7.86 8.94 5.63
CA CYS A 130 6.46 8.57 5.50
C CYS A 130 5.87 9.03 4.15
N GLN A 131 6.25 8.35 3.07
CA GLN A 131 5.85 8.73 1.70
C GLN A 131 4.85 7.77 1.06
N ARG A 132 4.69 6.57 1.61
CA ARG A 132 3.83 5.51 1.07
C ARG A 132 2.88 4.97 2.14
N LEU A 133 1.70 4.54 1.71
CA LEU A 133 0.64 4.03 2.56
C LEU A 133 -0.05 2.84 1.88
N VAL A 134 -0.22 1.76 2.63
CA VAL A 134 -1.02 0.60 2.27
C VAL A 134 -2.29 0.68 3.10
N LEU A 135 -3.42 0.79 2.42
CA LEU A 135 -4.75 0.77 3.00
C LEU A 135 -5.33 -0.63 2.82
N LEU A 136 -5.74 -1.21 3.93
CA LEU A 136 -6.58 -2.39 3.98
C LEU A 136 -7.93 -1.96 4.52
N ASN A 137 -8.98 -2.09 3.73
CA ASN A 137 -10.34 -1.77 4.15
C ASN A 137 -11.19 -3.04 4.15
N TYR A 138 -11.67 -3.45 5.31
CA TYR A 138 -12.56 -4.58 5.46
C TYR A 138 -14.02 -4.12 5.48
N ASN A 139 -14.83 -4.64 4.54
CA ASN A 139 -16.26 -4.46 4.56
C ASN A 139 -16.94 -5.69 5.20
N LYS A 140 -17.69 -5.46 6.28
CA LYS A 140 -18.34 -6.53 7.05
C LYS A 140 -19.49 -7.20 6.30
N GLU A 141 -20.16 -6.48 5.40
CA GLU A 141 -21.31 -7.01 4.67
C GLU A 141 -20.88 -7.96 3.57
N THR A 142 -19.87 -7.58 2.79
CA THR A 142 -19.35 -8.38 1.68
C THR A 142 -18.25 -9.35 2.10
N LYS A 143 -17.67 -9.17 3.30
CA LYS A 143 -16.50 -9.90 3.81
C LYS A 143 -15.26 -9.77 2.92
N LEU A 144 -15.21 -8.71 2.11
CA LEU A 144 -14.10 -8.41 1.22
C LEU A 144 -13.14 -7.41 1.88
N ILE A 145 -11.87 -7.59 1.58
CA ILE A 145 -10.77 -6.75 1.99
C ILE A 145 -10.24 -6.04 0.74
N ASP A 146 -10.42 -4.73 0.69
CA ASP A 146 -9.82 -3.89 -0.34
C ASP A 146 -8.37 -3.60 0.03
N PHE A 147 -7.45 -4.04 -0.81
CA PHE A 147 -6.03 -3.76 -0.72
C PHE A 147 -5.66 -2.65 -1.71
N ARG A 148 -5.24 -1.49 -1.18
CA ARG A 148 -4.87 -0.32 -1.99
C ARG A 148 -3.55 0.28 -1.53
N HIS A 149 -2.76 0.76 -2.48
CA HIS A 149 -1.45 1.35 -2.22
C HIS A 149 -1.37 2.78 -2.76
N TYR A 150 -1.15 3.71 -1.85
CA TYR A 150 -1.12 5.15 -2.08
C TYR A 150 0.27 5.74 -1.79
N SER A 151 0.62 6.77 -2.54
CA SER A 151 1.66 7.71 -2.20
C SER A 151 1.06 8.93 -1.50
N ILE A 152 1.72 9.37 -0.45
CA ILE A 152 1.32 10.55 0.31
C ILE A 152 1.98 11.77 -0.32
N ARG A 153 1.18 12.80 -0.57
CA ARG A 153 1.66 14.12 -0.99
C ARG A 153 1.16 15.18 -0.05
N LEU A 154 2.05 16.11 0.24
CA LEU A 154 1.74 17.29 1.00
C LEU A 154 1.64 18.47 0.04
N GLN A 155 0.51 19.15 0.12
CA GLN A 155 0.21 20.34 -0.64
C GLN A 155 0.04 21.51 0.34
N PRO A 156 0.84 22.59 0.25
CA PRO A 156 0.66 23.74 1.14
C PRO A 156 -0.69 24.41 0.86
N VAL A 157 -1.42 24.75 1.91
CA VAL A 157 -2.69 25.49 1.82
C VAL A 157 -2.37 26.99 1.84
N GLY A 158 -3.11 27.78 1.05
CA GLY A 158 -2.94 29.23 0.98
C GLY A 158 -1.87 29.72 -0.02
N VAL A 159 -1.33 28.84 -0.87
CA VAL A 159 -0.38 29.21 -1.94
C VAL A 159 -0.99 28.92 -3.31
N SER A 160 -0.99 29.92 -4.20
CA SER A 160 -1.52 29.77 -5.56
C SER A 160 -0.76 28.70 -6.37
N ARG A 161 -1.45 28.02 -7.29
CA ARG A 161 -0.84 26.97 -8.15
C ARG A 161 0.37 27.48 -8.93
N ARG A 162 0.38 28.76 -9.31
CA ARG A 162 1.47 29.40 -10.07
C ARG A 162 2.73 29.54 -9.20
N ILE A 163 2.59 30.05 -7.98
CA ILE A 163 3.69 30.14 -7.00
C ILE A 163 4.21 28.73 -6.69
N ARG A 164 3.33 27.75 -6.55
CA ARG A 164 3.73 26.36 -6.32
C ARG A 164 4.56 25.79 -7.47
N LYS A 165 4.14 25.98 -8.72
CA LYS A 165 4.90 25.54 -9.90
C LYS A 165 6.24 26.26 -10.02
N PHE A 166 6.28 27.55 -9.68
CA PHE A 166 7.51 28.32 -9.67
C PHE A 166 8.51 27.79 -8.63
N VAL A 167 8.09 27.61 -7.38
CA VAL A 167 8.98 27.16 -6.30
C VAL A 167 9.38 25.69 -6.43
N GLN A 168 8.48 24.82 -6.91
CA GLN A 168 8.76 23.38 -7.03
C GLN A 168 9.48 23.02 -8.33
N ASN A 169 9.01 23.54 -9.47
CA ASN A 169 9.50 23.13 -10.79
C ASN A 169 10.46 24.14 -11.43
N HIS A 170 10.77 25.26 -10.75
CA HIS A 170 11.57 26.38 -11.29
C HIS A 170 11.05 26.88 -12.64
N GLN A 171 9.76 26.65 -12.92
CA GLN A 171 9.13 27.05 -14.16
C GLN A 171 8.77 28.53 -14.04
N VAL A 172 9.47 29.37 -14.80
CA VAL A 172 9.19 30.81 -14.85
C VAL A 172 7.78 31.00 -15.43
N PRO A 173 6.83 31.58 -14.68
CA PRO A 173 5.50 31.88 -15.20
C PRO A 173 5.59 32.98 -16.26
N ASP A 174 4.64 33.00 -17.19
CA ASP A 174 4.53 34.11 -18.13
C ASP A 174 4.04 35.37 -17.39
N LEU A 175 4.91 36.37 -17.28
CA LEU A 175 4.66 37.63 -16.59
C LEU A 175 4.18 38.73 -17.54
N ARG A 176 4.07 38.44 -18.85
CA ARG A 176 3.77 39.47 -19.87
C ARG A 176 2.41 40.16 -19.69
N SER A 177 1.47 39.49 -19.01
CA SER A 177 0.11 40.00 -18.76
C SER A 177 -0.07 40.68 -17.40
N LEU A 178 0.98 40.75 -16.58
CA LEU A 178 0.91 41.27 -15.22
C LEU A 178 1.70 42.59 -15.15
N GLN A 179 1.10 43.62 -14.57
CA GLN A 179 1.75 44.93 -14.44
C GLN A 179 2.63 45.02 -13.19
N ASP A 180 2.32 44.21 -12.16
CA ASP A 180 3.08 44.18 -10.91
C ASP A 180 3.24 42.76 -10.35
N VAL A 181 4.29 42.55 -9.56
CA VAL A 181 4.58 41.29 -8.85
C VAL A 181 3.49 40.99 -7.83
N SER A 182 2.90 42.04 -7.22
CA SER A 182 1.77 41.89 -6.30
C SER A 182 0.56 41.25 -6.99
N GLU A 183 0.33 41.59 -8.27
CA GLU A 183 -0.75 41.03 -9.10
C GLU A 183 -0.56 39.53 -9.36
N PHE A 184 0.68 39.04 -9.43
CA PHE A 184 0.96 37.61 -9.55
C PHE A 184 0.54 36.81 -8.30
N VAL A 185 0.63 37.43 -7.13
CA VAL A 185 0.30 36.81 -5.83
C VAL A 185 -1.18 36.95 -5.51
N THR A 186 -1.79 38.11 -5.80
CA THR A 186 -3.17 38.44 -5.43
C THR A 186 -4.22 38.04 -6.47
N LYS A 187 -3.86 37.89 -7.75
CA LYS A 187 -4.81 37.53 -8.82
C LYS A 187 -5.13 36.03 -8.79
N THR A 188 -6.05 35.67 -7.90
CA THR A 188 -6.54 34.30 -7.67
C THR A 188 -7.59 33.83 -8.68
N GLY A 189 -8.02 34.65 -9.65
CA GLY A 189 -9.24 34.38 -10.43
C GLY A 189 -9.11 34.00 -11.92
N TYR A 190 -7.92 33.94 -12.53
CA TYR A 190 -7.79 33.89 -14.00
C TYR A 190 -7.04 32.65 -14.56
N GLY A 191 -7.28 31.48 -13.99
CA GLY A 191 -6.72 30.24 -14.55
C GLY A 191 -7.39 28.98 -14.07
N SER A 192 -8.47 28.59 -14.75
CA SER A 192 -9.07 27.25 -14.77
C SER A 192 -8.86 26.47 -13.46
N GLU A 193 -9.56 26.90 -12.40
CA GLU A 193 -9.59 26.26 -11.09
C GLU A 193 -10.57 25.07 -11.08
N SER A 194 -10.67 24.31 -12.17
CA SER A 194 -11.65 23.22 -12.35
C SER A 194 -11.32 21.95 -11.57
N GLU A 195 -10.42 21.99 -10.60
CA GLU A 195 -10.43 20.99 -9.54
C GLU A 195 -10.80 21.74 -8.30
N ALA A 196 -12.08 21.64 -7.92
CA ALA A 196 -12.55 22.01 -6.60
C ALA A 196 -11.51 21.51 -5.59
N ASP A 197 -11.01 22.44 -4.77
CA ASP A 197 -10.15 22.12 -3.63
C ASP A 197 -11.05 21.51 -2.54
N ASP A 198 -11.78 20.44 -2.91
CA ASP A 198 -12.69 19.69 -2.07
C ASP A 198 -11.92 19.23 -0.85
N GLU A 199 -12.30 19.78 0.31
CA GLU A 199 -12.07 19.33 1.69
C GLU A 199 -10.90 18.35 1.89
N ALA A 200 -9.73 18.69 1.37
CA ALA A 200 -8.56 17.88 1.61
C ALA A 200 -8.21 18.00 3.09
N ALA A 201 -8.12 16.88 3.81
CA ALA A 201 -7.78 16.87 5.22
C ALA A 201 -6.54 17.73 5.47
N THR A 202 -6.75 18.87 6.14
CA THR A 202 -5.68 19.81 6.45
C THR A 202 -5.01 19.40 7.74
N VAL A 203 -3.68 19.40 7.73
CA VAL A 203 -2.86 19.08 8.90
C VAL A 203 -1.84 20.20 9.13
N ASN A 204 -1.58 20.50 10.40
CA ASN A 204 -0.49 21.39 10.78
C ASN A 204 0.81 20.58 10.81
N LEU A 205 1.81 21.01 10.06
CA LEU A 205 3.09 20.30 10.00
C LEU A 205 3.93 20.58 11.25
N ALA A 206 4.40 19.51 11.90
CA ALA A 206 5.29 19.60 13.06
C ALA A 206 6.75 19.94 12.67
N SER A 207 7.16 19.62 11.44
CA SER A 207 8.53 19.83 10.95
C SER A 207 8.54 20.28 9.49
N ASP A 208 9.65 20.89 9.05
CA ASP A 208 9.88 21.24 7.65
C ASP A 208 9.94 19.98 6.78
N LEU A 209 9.19 19.98 5.67
CA LEU A 209 9.15 18.90 4.69
C LEU A 209 9.41 19.47 3.29
N GLY A 210 10.70 19.58 2.94
CA GLY A 210 11.16 20.15 1.69
C GLY A 210 11.14 21.69 1.69
N ARG A 211 11.24 22.30 0.50
CA ARG A 211 11.40 23.77 0.37
C ARG A 211 10.10 24.56 0.59
N VAL A 212 8.97 23.92 0.38
CA VAL A 212 7.65 24.58 0.27
C VAL A 212 6.81 24.36 1.53
N ASN A 213 6.92 23.18 2.16
CA ASN A 213 6.13 22.85 3.32
C ASN A 213 6.97 23.14 4.57
N ARG A 214 6.72 24.30 5.19
CA ARG A 214 7.42 24.70 6.41
C ARG A 214 6.69 24.21 7.66
N ALA A 215 7.42 24.00 8.75
CA ALA A 215 6.88 23.74 10.07
C ALA A 215 5.84 24.82 10.44
N SER A 216 4.78 24.45 11.15
CA SER A 216 3.63 25.26 11.53
C SER A 216 2.71 25.74 10.39
N SER A 217 3.02 25.43 9.13
CA SER A 217 2.12 25.72 8.00
C SER A 217 1.03 24.66 7.87
N LYS A 218 -0.17 25.10 7.46
CA LYS A 218 -1.28 24.21 7.08
C LYS A 218 -0.97 23.56 5.75
N SER A 219 -0.92 22.23 5.73
CA SER A 219 -0.75 21.44 4.52
C SER A 219 -1.92 20.48 4.35
N ALA A 220 -2.45 20.41 3.13
CA ALA A 220 -3.42 19.41 2.73
C ALA A 220 -2.71 18.11 2.36
N VAL A 221 -3.20 16.99 2.89
CA VAL A 221 -2.71 15.67 2.50
C VAL A 221 -3.49 15.19 1.27
N ARG A 222 -2.79 14.95 0.17
CA ARG A 222 -3.34 14.33 -1.04
C ARG A 222 -2.76 12.95 -1.22
N LEU A 223 -3.62 11.98 -1.49
CA LEU A 223 -3.21 10.61 -1.79
C LEU A 223 -3.22 10.42 -3.31
N GLN A 224 -2.11 9.90 -3.86
CA GLN A 224 -2.06 9.47 -5.24
C GLN A 224 -1.81 7.96 -5.28
N GLU A 225 -2.67 7.24 -5.97
CA GLU A 225 -2.56 5.80 -6.04
C GLU A 225 -1.36 5.34 -6.89
N ILE A 226 -0.63 4.34 -6.39
CA ILE A 226 0.48 3.69 -7.10
C ILE A 226 0.06 2.32 -7.63
N GLY A 227 -0.77 1.60 -6.86
CA GLY A 227 -1.11 0.20 -7.12
C GLY A 227 -0.10 -0.80 -6.52
N PRO A 228 -0.38 -2.11 -6.59
CA PRO A 228 -1.53 -2.75 -7.23
C PRO A 228 -2.85 -2.58 -6.46
N ARG A 229 -3.98 -2.78 -7.14
CA ARG A 229 -5.32 -2.89 -6.54
C ARG A 229 -5.68 -4.37 -6.43
N MET A 230 -6.16 -4.80 -5.28
CA MET A 230 -6.69 -6.16 -5.14
C MET A 230 -7.90 -6.16 -4.21
N THR A 231 -8.87 -7.00 -4.52
CA THR A 231 -10.00 -7.33 -3.65
C THR A 231 -9.79 -8.76 -3.17
N LEU A 232 -9.56 -8.90 -1.87
CA LEU A 232 -9.20 -10.16 -1.22
C LEU A 232 -10.35 -10.65 -0.35
N GLN A 233 -10.59 -11.95 -0.31
CA GLN A 233 -11.48 -12.57 0.67
C GLN A 233 -10.68 -13.56 1.50
N LEU A 234 -10.79 -13.50 2.83
CA LEU A 234 -10.17 -14.50 3.69
C LEU A 234 -10.92 -15.82 3.54
N GLU A 235 -10.22 -16.86 3.11
CA GLU A 235 -10.84 -18.16 2.84
C GLU A 235 -10.50 -19.18 3.93
N ARG A 236 -9.22 -19.26 4.31
CA ARG A 236 -8.77 -20.21 5.35
C ARG A 236 -7.62 -19.66 6.18
N VAL A 237 -7.61 -20.06 7.45
CA VAL A 237 -6.51 -19.84 8.39
C VAL A 237 -5.97 -21.19 8.82
N GLN A 238 -4.67 -21.40 8.65
CA GLN A 238 -3.97 -22.62 9.00
C GLN A 238 -2.91 -22.35 10.06
N GLU A 239 -2.77 -23.28 10.99
CA GLU A 239 -1.58 -23.37 11.84
C GLU A 239 -0.38 -23.86 11.00
N GLY A 240 0.84 -23.48 11.37
CA GLY A 240 2.02 -23.91 10.63
C GLY A 240 2.28 -23.12 9.34
N LEU A 241 3.38 -23.48 8.67
CA LEU A 241 3.75 -22.95 7.36
C LEU A 241 3.18 -23.85 6.27
N CYS A 242 1.99 -23.53 5.76
CA CYS A 242 1.26 -24.30 4.74
C CYS A 242 0.95 -25.76 5.10
N SER A 243 1.41 -26.26 6.25
CA SER A 243 1.18 -27.60 6.77
C SER A 243 0.71 -27.51 8.21
N GLY A 244 -0.58 -27.71 8.44
CA GLY A 244 -1.16 -27.74 9.79
C GLY A 244 -2.68 -27.72 9.80
N ALA A 245 -3.25 -27.71 11.00
CA ALA A 245 -4.70 -27.74 11.20
C ALA A 245 -5.35 -26.44 10.72
N VAL A 246 -6.52 -26.56 10.11
CA VAL A 246 -7.33 -25.41 9.67
C VAL A 246 -8.11 -24.90 10.88
N ILE A 247 -7.79 -23.68 11.32
CA ILE A 247 -8.43 -22.99 12.45
C ILE A 247 -9.73 -22.34 12.00
N PHE A 248 -9.78 -21.84 10.77
CA PHE A 248 -10.94 -21.15 10.21
C PHE A 248 -11.10 -21.43 8.72
N ARG A 249 -12.35 -21.55 8.25
CA ARG A 249 -12.73 -21.64 6.85
C ARG A 249 -14.03 -20.87 6.60
N GLU A 250 -14.05 -20.07 5.54
CA GLU A 250 -15.20 -19.21 5.19
C GLU A 250 -16.29 -19.98 4.41
N HIS A 251 -15.90 -20.86 3.48
CA HIS A 251 -16.85 -21.68 2.69
C HIS A 251 -16.91 -23.13 3.24
N GLY A 252 -18.11 -23.74 3.19
CA GLY A 252 -18.37 -25.10 3.66
C GLY A 252 -17.71 -26.22 2.81
N ALA A 253 -18.25 -27.43 2.91
CA ALA A 253 -17.64 -28.68 2.41
C ALA A 253 -17.29 -28.73 0.89
N GLU A 254 -17.90 -27.89 0.04
CA GLU A 254 -17.60 -27.81 -1.39
C GLU A 254 -16.16 -27.32 -1.68
N ALA A 255 -15.51 -26.66 -0.72
CA ALA A 255 -14.10 -26.24 -0.82
C ALA A 255 -13.08 -27.34 -0.50
N ALA A 256 -13.49 -28.60 -0.25
CA ALA A 256 -12.57 -29.68 0.06
C ALA A 256 -11.70 -30.08 -1.15
N GLU A 257 -12.27 -30.06 -2.37
CA GLU A 257 -11.54 -30.32 -3.61
C GLU A 257 -10.58 -29.17 -3.94
N GLU A 258 -11.02 -27.90 -3.79
CA GLU A 258 -10.14 -26.72 -3.98
C GLU A 258 -8.93 -26.75 -3.03
N VAL A 259 -9.14 -27.21 -1.79
CA VAL A 259 -8.09 -27.32 -0.76
C VAL A 259 -7.09 -28.42 -1.10
N GLN A 260 -7.52 -29.50 -1.76
CA GLN A 260 -6.66 -30.60 -2.13
C GLN A 260 -5.73 -30.19 -3.28
N GLU A 261 -6.25 -29.53 -4.32
CA GLU A 261 -5.42 -28.94 -5.38
C GLU A 261 -4.40 -27.91 -4.84
N LEU A 262 -4.83 -27.05 -3.91
CA LEU A 262 -3.94 -26.07 -3.28
C LEU A 262 -2.78 -26.67 -2.47
N ASN A 263 -2.97 -27.87 -1.93
CA ASN A 263 -1.93 -28.55 -1.15
C ASN A 263 -1.07 -29.47 -2.02
N GLU A 264 -1.53 -29.88 -3.20
CA GLU A 264 -0.79 -30.71 -4.16
C GLU A 264 0.18 -29.90 -5.04
N GLU A 265 -0.03 -28.59 -5.19
CA GLU A 265 0.87 -27.69 -5.94
C GLU A 265 2.16 -27.26 -5.18
N ASP A 266 2.32 -27.64 -3.90
CA ASP A 266 3.41 -27.20 -3.00
C ASP A 266 4.64 -28.14 -2.89
#